data_AF-A0AAW2KSK1-F1
#
_entry.id   AF-A0AAW2KSK1-F1
#
_cell.length_a   1.000
_cell.length_b   1.000
_cell.length_c   1.000
_cell.angle_alpha   90.00
_cell.angle_beta   90.00
_cell.angle_gamma   90.00
#
_symmetry.space_group_name_H-M   'P 1'
#
loop_
_entity.id
_entity.type
_entity.pdbx_description
1 polymer ?
#
loop_
_entity_poly.entity_id
_entity_poly.type
_entity_poly.pdbx_seq_one_letter_code
_entity_poly.pdbx_strand_id
1 'polypeptide(L)'
;MRFLTQGTTLDNPKEMRALRVKATRFVLLDGELYKRGFSQPLLKCLTPEEGNYVLREIHEEIWGNHLGGRALAGKVVKQGYFWLTMLQNA
;
A
#
# COMPACT_ATOMS: atom_id res chain seq x y z
N MET A 1 -3.29 7.98 -0.36
CA MET A 1 -3.59 7.78 1.07
C MET A 1 -4.36 8.94 1.70
N ARG A 2 -4.12 10.21 1.31
CA ARG A 2 -4.82 11.41 1.84
C ARG A 2 -6.34 11.29 1.96
N PHE A 3 -7.01 10.61 1.03
CA PHE A 3 -8.47 10.52 1.01
C PHE A 3 -9.09 9.69 2.14
N LEU A 4 -8.36 8.73 2.69
CA LEU A 4 -8.86 7.81 3.72
C LEU A 4 -8.62 8.32 5.14
N THR A 5 -7.64 9.21 5.32
CA THR A 5 -7.26 9.76 6.62
C THR A 5 -7.79 11.18 6.87
N GLN A 6 -8.07 11.96 5.82
CA GLN A 6 -8.49 13.37 5.94
C GLN A 6 -9.95 13.64 5.55
N GLY A 7 -10.76 12.60 5.33
CA GLY A 7 -12.18 12.74 5.03
C GLY A 7 -12.46 13.63 3.82
N THR A 8 -12.21 13.14 2.61
CA THR A 8 -12.47 13.92 1.39
C THR A 8 -13.94 13.84 1.00
N THR A 9 -14.62 14.98 0.92
CA THR A 9 -15.94 15.13 0.32
C THR A 9 -15.78 15.25 -1.20
N LEU A 10 -16.30 14.29 -1.95
CA LEU A 10 -16.45 14.38 -3.39
C LEU A 10 -17.89 14.78 -3.69
N ASP A 11 -18.08 15.82 -4.51
CA ASP A 11 -19.41 16.35 -4.85
C ASP A 11 -20.24 15.38 -5.71
N ASN A 12 -19.58 14.40 -6.34
CA ASN A 12 -20.22 13.37 -7.14
C ASN A 12 -20.63 12.15 -6.28
N PRO A 13 -21.94 11.86 -6.12
CA PRO A 13 -22.42 10.74 -5.31
C PRO A 13 -21.93 9.37 -5.79
N LYS A 14 -21.70 9.19 -7.10
CA LYS A 14 -21.18 7.94 -7.66
C LYS A 14 -19.73 7.72 -7.25
N GLU A 15 -18.92 8.78 -7.30
CA GLU A 15 -17.53 8.73 -6.88
C GLU A 15 -17.40 8.54 -5.36
N MET A 16 -18.26 9.19 -4.57
CA MET A 16 -18.35 8.96 -3.13
C MET A 16 -18.68 7.50 -2.81
N ARG A 17 -19.67 6.91 -3.51
CA ARG A 17 -20.01 5.49 -3.32
C ARG A 17 -18.84 4.58 -3.70
N ALA A 18 -18.17 4.85 -4.82
CA ALA A 18 -17.00 4.08 -5.24
C ALA A 18 -15.85 4.20 -4.22
N LEU A 19 -15.63 5.40 -3.67
CA LEU A 19 -14.64 5.64 -2.63
C LEU A 19 -14.96 4.87 -1.35
N ARG A 20 -16.22 4.91 -0.89
CA ARG A 20 -16.68 4.15 0.28
C ARG A 20 -16.45 2.65 0.10
N VAL A 21 -16.77 2.09 -1.06
CA VAL A 21 -16.52 0.68 -1.38
C VAL A 21 -15.02 0.36 -1.40
N LYS A 22 -14.17 1.27 -1.87
CA LYS A 22 -12.71 1.10 -1.79
C LYS A 22 -12.22 1.16 -0.34
N ALA A 23 -12.78 2.06 0.47
CA ALA A 23 -12.38 2.29 1.86
C ALA A 23 -12.63 1.07 2.76
N THR A 24 -13.63 0.22 2.46
CA THR A 24 -13.89 -1.01 3.24
C THR A 24 -12.72 -2.00 3.24
N ARG A 25 -11.80 -1.88 2.28
CA ARG A 25 -10.57 -2.69 2.21
C ARG A 25 -9.48 -2.21 3.16
N PHE A 26 -9.71 -1.13 3.90
CA PHE A 26 -8.74 -0.53 4.80
C PHE A 26 -9.27 -0.46 6.23
N VAL A 27 -8.36 -0.29 7.18
CA VAL A 27 -8.66 -0.04 8.60
C VAL A 27 -7.62 0.94 9.15
N LEU A 28 -8.06 1.82 10.05
CA LEU A 28 -7.17 2.71 10.79
C LEU A 28 -6.95 2.10 12.18
N LEU A 29 -5.71 1.79 12.54
CA LEU A 29 -5.33 1.30 13.86
C LEU A 29 -4.21 2.17 14.40
N ASP A 30 -4.38 2.71 15.60
CA ASP A 30 -3.39 3.57 16.27
C ASP A 30 -2.87 4.73 15.40
N GLY A 31 -3.75 5.30 14.56
CA GLY A 31 -3.42 6.39 13.65
C GLY A 31 -2.74 5.96 12.35
N GLU A 32 -2.44 4.67 12.18
CA GLU A 32 -1.83 4.10 10.98
C GLU A 32 -2.87 3.39 10.11
N LEU A 33 -2.75 3.55 8.79
CA LEU A 33 -3.66 2.93 7.85
C LEU A 33 -3.13 1.54 7.46
N TYR A 34 -4.01 0.56 7.47
CA TYR A 34 -3.71 -0.80 7.04
C TYR A 34 -4.68 -1.25 5.96
N LYS A 35 -4.19 -2.06 5.02
CA LYS A 35 -5.00 -2.75 4.02
C LYS A 35 -5.33 -4.16 4.51
N ARG A 36 -6.60 -4.54 4.42
CA ARG A 36 -7.09 -5.89 4.67
C ARG A 36 -6.57 -6.82 3.56
N GLY A 37 -5.76 -7.80 3.94
CA GLY A 37 -5.37 -8.91 3.08
C GLY A 37 -6.51 -9.93 2.95
N PHE A 38 -6.52 -10.70 1.86
CA PHE A 38 -7.49 -11.80 1.67
C PHE A 38 -7.18 -13.01 2.56
N SER A 39 -5.90 -13.26 2.84
CA SER A 39 -5.42 -14.44 3.59
C SER A 39 -4.27 -14.15 4.57
N GLN A 40 -3.89 -12.88 4.75
CA GLN A 40 -2.71 -12.45 5.52
C GLN A 40 -3.07 -11.40 6.58
N PRO A 41 -2.20 -11.17 7.59
CA PRO A 41 -2.34 -10.09 8.54
C PRO A 41 -2.47 -8.74 7.83
N LEU A 42 -3.01 -7.75 8.56
CA LEU A 42 -3.16 -6.37 8.08
C LEU A 42 -1.83 -5.84 7.51
N LEU A 43 -1.88 -5.34 6.26
CA LEU A 43 -0.69 -4.82 5.59
C LEU A 43 -0.57 -3.31 5.86
N LYS A 44 0.53 -2.88 6.46
CA LYS A 44 0.75 -1.45 6.74
C LYS A 44 0.84 -0.68 5.41
N CYS A 45 0.06 0.38 5.32
CA CYS A 45 0.07 1.29 4.19
C CYS A 45 1.19 2.31 4.37
N LEU A 46 2.15 2.30 3.46
CA LEU A 46 3.26 3.25 3.47
C LEU A 46 2.90 4.51 2.67
N THR A 47 3.46 5.65 3.08
CA THR A 47 3.49 6.90 2.32
C THR A 47 4.50 6.84 1.17
N PRO A 48 4.31 7.57 0.05
CA PRO A 48 5.24 7.64 -1.10
C PRO A 48 6.74 7.68 -0.74
N GLU A 49 7.09 8.38 0.32
CA GLU A 49 8.44 8.52 0.83
C GLU A 49 8.92 7.25 1.55
N GLU A 50 8.11 6.68 2.44
CA GLU A 50 8.43 5.45 3.19
C GLU A 50 8.57 4.23 2.28
N GLY A 51 7.69 4.08 1.27
CA GLY A 51 7.83 2.96 0.34
C GLY A 51 9.02 3.12 -0.60
N ASN A 52 9.40 4.34 -0.99
CA ASN A 52 10.66 4.56 -1.70
C ASN A 52 11.86 4.20 -0.84
N TYR A 53 11.83 4.52 0.46
CA TYR A 53 12.85 4.11 1.41
C TYR A 53 12.94 2.58 1.52
N VAL A 54 11.82 1.90 1.76
CA VAL A 54 11.76 0.42 1.84
C VAL A 54 12.22 -0.22 0.53
N LEU A 55 11.83 0.32 -0.62
CA LEU A 55 12.29 -0.17 -1.92
C LEU A 55 13.79 -0.01 -2.08
N ARG A 56 14.37 1.12 -1.65
CA ARG A 56 15.82 1.35 -1.69
C ARG A 56 16.56 0.41 -0.74
N GLU A 57 16.12 0.27 0.50
CA GLU A 57 16.72 -0.67 1.47
C GLU A 57 16.67 -2.10 0.95
N ILE A 58 15.52 -2.52 0.40
CA ILE A 58 15.40 -3.83 -0.20
C ILE A 58 16.28 -3.93 -1.46
N HIS A 59 16.37 -2.88 -2.28
CA HIS A 59 17.24 -2.85 -3.46
C HIS A 59 18.73 -2.93 -3.08
N GLU A 60 19.15 -2.27 -2.01
CA GLU A 60 20.52 -2.30 -1.48
C GLU A 60 20.85 -3.65 -0.84
N GLU A 61 19.94 -4.26 -0.07
CA GLU A 61 20.04 -5.66 0.38
C GLU A 61 20.13 -6.65 -0.81
N ILE A 62 19.41 -6.34 -1.89
CA ILE A 62 19.32 -7.14 -3.12
C ILE A 62 20.44 -6.82 -4.10
N TRP A 63 21.21 -5.75 -3.92
CA TRP A 63 22.32 -5.42 -4.82
C TRP A 63 23.49 -6.41 -4.69
N GLY A 64 23.41 -7.38 -3.77
CA GLY A 64 24.21 -8.61 -3.75
C GLY A 64 23.60 -9.81 -4.52
N ASN A 65 22.32 -9.77 -4.90
CA ASN A 65 21.60 -10.85 -5.61
C ASN A 65 20.41 -10.28 -6.44
N HIS A 66 20.60 -10.06 -7.75
CA HIS A 66 19.60 -9.54 -8.70
C HIS A 66 18.21 -10.23 -8.62
N LEU A 67 17.23 -9.62 -7.95
CA LEU A 67 15.83 -10.05 -7.96
C LEU A 67 14.96 -9.04 -8.75
N GLY A 68 14.17 -9.55 -9.70
CA GLY A 68 13.25 -8.73 -10.52
C GLY A 68 12.03 -8.19 -9.75
N GLY A 69 11.33 -7.20 -10.32
CA GLY A 69 10.26 -6.44 -9.66
C GLY A 69 9.09 -7.25 -9.09
N ARG A 70 8.75 -8.41 -9.66
CA ARG A 70 7.72 -9.32 -9.12
C ARG A 70 8.16 -10.02 -7.83
N ALA A 71 9.44 -10.40 -7.75
CA ALA A 71 10.01 -10.98 -6.53
C ALA A 71 10.07 -9.92 -5.41
N LEU A 72 10.38 -8.67 -5.77
CA LEU A 72 10.35 -7.52 -4.86
C LEU A 72 8.95 -7.30 -4.26
N ALA A 73 7.91 -7.29 -5.09
CA ALA A 73 6.52 -7.20 -4.63
C ALA A 73 6.17 -8.31 -3.63
N GLY A 74 6.60 -9.54 -3.91
CA GLY A 74 6.39 -10.68 -3.03
C GLY A 74 7.09 -10.53 -1.67
N LYS A 75 8.33 -10.01 -1.63
CA LYS A 75 9.10 -9.81 -0.39
C LYS A 75 8.46 -8.72 0.48
N VAL A 76 8.03 -7.61 -0.12
CA VAL A 76 7.33 -6.50 0.56
C VAL A 76 6.04 -6.99 1.22
N VAL A 77 5.22 -7.76 0.50
CA VAL A 77 3.99 -8.34 1.06
C VAL A 77 4.28 -9.37 2.15
N LYS A 78 5.31 -10.22 1.99
CA LYS A 78 5.73 -11.17 3.03
C LYS A 78 6.19 -10.49 4.32
N GLN A 79 6.76 -9.29 4.22
CA GLN A 79 7.14 -8.48 5.38
C GLN A 79 5.98 -7.66 5.97
N GLY A 80 4.76 -7.78 5.42
CA GLY A 80 3.58 -7.11 5.95
C GLY A 80 3.36 -5.68 5.42
N TYR A 81 4.06 -5.28 4.36
CA TYR A 81 3.93 -3.95 3.77
C TYR A 81 3.09 -3.99 2.48
N PHE A 82 2.36 -2.89 2.20
CA PHE A 82 1.60 -2.74 0.96
C PHE A 82 1.79 -1.37 0.32
N TRP A 83 1.91 -1.36 -1.01
CA TRP A 83 2.20 -0.17 -1.81
C TRP A 83 1.32 -0.06 -3.05
N LEU A 84 0.61 1.07 -3.21
CA LEU A 84 -0.41 1.26 -4.25
C LEU A 84 0.15 1.45 -5.67
N THR A 85 1.36 2.00 -5.84
CA THR A 85 1.94 2.26 -7.18
C THR A 85 2.63 1.05 -7.82
N MET A 86 2.70 -0.11 -7.15
CA MET A 86 3.25 -1.34 -7.74
C MET A 86 2.45 -1.87 -8.94
N LEU A 87 1.21 -1.40 -9.14
CA LEU A 87 0.33 -1.81 -10.22
C LEU A 87 0.44 -0.95 -11.49
N GLN A 88 1.26 0.10 -11.52
CA GLN A 88 1.36 1.00 -12.67
C GLN A 88 2.50 0.67 -13.66
N ASN A 89 3.40 -0.26 -13.32
CA ASN A 89 4.55 -0.64 -14.17
C ASN A 89 4.63 -2.17 -14.38
N ALA A 90 3.49 -2.82 -14.57
CA ALA A 90 3.41 -4.23 -14.97
C ALA A 90 2.98 -4.36 -16.44
#